data_AF-A0A952PYG1-F1
#
_entry.id   AF-A0A952PYG1-F1
#
_cell.length_a   1.000
_cell.length_b   1.000
_cell.length_c   1.000
_cell.angle_alpha   90.00
_cell.angle_beta   90.00
_cell.angle_gamma   90.00
#
_symmetry.space_group_name_H-M   'P 1'
#
loop_
_entity.id
_entity.type
_entity.pdbx_description
1 polymer ?
#
loop_
_entity_poly.entity_id
_entity_poly.type
_entity_poly.pdbx_seq_one_letter_code
_entity_poly.pdbx_strand_id
1 'polypeptide(L)'
;MSLIVLRGHVNEAGQIILETPINLPPGEEVEIVVEQITPEAEAADNARWDELLSRAESIRVLEEWGAQALADDEAGLTEDLDPDTL
;
A
#
# COMPACT_ATOMS: atom_id res chain seq x y z
N MET A 1 -2.23 -9.90 10.81
CA MET A 1 -2.61 -9.93 9.37
C MET A 1 -1.40 -10.45 8.62
N SER A 2 -1.52 -11.56 7.89
CA SER A 2 -0.41 -12.15 7.14
C SER A 2 -0.42 -11.64 5.70
N LEU A 3 0.69 -11.07 5.24
CA LEU A 3 0.87 -10.67 3.84
C LEU A 3 1.49 -11.84 3.06
N ILE A 4 0.78 -12.32 2.03
CA ILE A 4 1.31 -13.33 1.10
C ILE A 4 1.68 -12.62 -0.20
N VAL A 5 2.98 -12.62 -0.54
CA VAL A 5 3.47 -12.00 -1.78
C VAL A 5 3.49 -13.04 -2.90
N LEU A 6 2.70 -12.81 -3.95
CA LEU A 6 2.64 -13.67 -5.13
C LEU A 6 3.48 -13.08 -6.26
N ARG A 7 4.39 -13.88 -6.83
CA ARG A 7 5.19 -13.49 -8.00
C ARG A 7 4.74 -14.29 -9.22
N GLY A 8 4.42 -13.59 -10.29
CA GLY A 8 3.97 -14.17 -11.54
C GLY A 8 4.04 -13.16 -12.67
N HIS A 9 3.74 -13.64 -13.87
CA HIS A 9 3.60 -12.80 -15.06
C HIS A 9 2.31 -13.17 -15.81
N VAL A 10 1.88 -12.27 -16.70
CA VAL A 10 0.76 -12.54 -17.60
C VAL A 10 1.32 -13.05 -18.92
N ASN A 11 0.87 -14.23 -19.37
CA ASN A 11 1.31 -14.79 -20.65
C ASN A 11 0.57 -14.15 -21.84
N GLU A 12 0.94 -14.52 -23.08
CA GLU A 12 0.34 -13.99 -24.30
C GLU A 12 -1.18 -14.28 -24.44
N ALA A 13 -1.69 -15.28 -23.71
CA ALA A 13 -3.11 -15.61 -23.65
C ALA A 13 -3.86 -14.85 -22.54
N GLY A 14 -3.20 -13.94 -21.81
CA GLY A 14 -3.81 -13.17 -20.72
C GLY A 14 -3.94 -13.94 -19.40
N GLN A 15 -3.24 -15.06 -19.24
CA GLN A 15 -3.30 -15.88 -18.02
C GLN A 15 -2.20 -15.50 -17.05
N ILE A 16 -2.53 -15.44 -15.76
CA ILE A 16 -1.55 -15.27 -14.68
C ILE A 16 -0.82 -16.61 -14.49
N ILE A 17 0.49 -16.59 -14.70
CA ILE A 17 1.39 -17.71 -14.45
C ILE A 17 2.21 -17.38 -13.23
N LEU A 18 2.04 -18.20 -12.18
CA LEU A 18 2.81 -18.09 -10.96
C LEU A 18 4.16 -18.77 -11.15
N GLU A 19 5.24 -18.08 -10.82
CA GLU A 19 6.60 -18.62 -10.98
C GLU A 19 6.90 -19.72 -9.96
N THR A 20 6.23 -19.67 -8.81
CA THR A 20 6.40 -20.62 -7.71
C THR A 20 5.03 -21.13 -7.27
N PRO A 21 4.88 -22.45 -6.99
CA PRO A 21 3.67 -22.97 -6.37
C PRO A 21 3.39 -22.26 -5.05
N ILE A 22 2.14 -21.84 -4.84
CA ILE A 22 1.71 -21.19 -3.60
C ILE A 22 1.23 -22.28 -2.64
N ASN A 23 1.81 -22.32 -1.44
CA ASN A 23 1.28 -23.10 -0.33
C ASN A 23 0.49 -22.16 0.57
N LEU A 24 -0.83 -22.14 0.41
CA LEU A 24 -1.73 -21.42 1.32
C LEU A 24 -1.99 -22.25 2.59
N PRO A 25 -2.16 -21.62 3.76
CA PRO A 25 -2.53 -22.32 4.98
C PRO A 25 -3.85 -23.10 4.77
N PRO A 26 -3.90 -24.40 5.11
CA PRO A 26 -5.11 -25.18 4.92
C PRO A 26 -6.21 -24.67 5.86
N GLY A 27 -7.39 -24.38 5.30
CA GLY A 27 -8.58 -23.99 6.06
C GLY A 27 -8.79 -22.48 6.24
N GLU A 28 -7.91 -21.63 5.70
CA GLU A 28 -8.10 -20.18 5.69
C GLU A 28 -8.74 -19.70 4.37
N GLU A 29 -9.68 -18.76 4.46
CA GLU A 29 -10.17 -18.02 3.29
C GLU A 29 -9.14 -16.96 2.92
N VAL A 30 -8.61 -17.03 1.69
CA VAL A 30 -7.64 -16.07 1.16
C VAL A 30 -8.28 -15.33 0.00
N GLU A 31 -8.38 -14.01 0.11
CA GLU A 31 -8.80 -13.12 -0.97
C GLU A 31 -7.57 -12.73 -1.81
N ILE A 32 -7.60 -13.00 -3.12
CA ILE A 32 -6.57 -12.57 -4.07
C ILE A 32 -7.19 -11.53 -4.99
N VAL A 33 -6.76 -10.28 -4.85
CA VAL A 33 -7.18 -9.17 -5.73
C VAL A 33 -6.11 -8.99 -6.81
N VAL A 34 -6.53 -9.05 -8.08
CA VAL A 34 -5.65 -8.79 -9.23
C VAL A 34 -6.15 -7.53 -9.91
N GLU A 35 -5.38 -6.45 -9.80
CA GLU A 35 -5.67 -5.18 -10.45
C GLU A 35 -4.68 -4.94 -11.59
N GLN A 36 -5.21 -4.59 -12.75
CA GLN A 36 -4.40 -4.08 -13.86
C GLN A 36 -4.35 -2.56 -13.76
N ILE A 37 -3.19 -2.02 -13.39
CA ILE A 37 -2.95 -0.58 -13.45
C ILE A 37 -2.51 -0.25 -14.87
N THR A 38 -3.44 0.30 -15.66
CA THR A 38 -3.13 0.85 -16.99
C THR A 38 -2.46 2.22 -16.85
N PRO A 39 -1.61 2.65 -17.79
CA PRO A 39 -1.01 3.99 -17.77
C PRO A 39 -2.05 5.12 -17.64
N GLU A 40 -3.23 4.97 -18.26
CA GLU A 40 -4.32 5.94 -18.19
C GLU A 40 -4.94 6.00 -16.79
N ALA A 41 -5.11 4.85 -16.14
CA ALA A 41 -5.62 4.77 -14.76
C ALA A 41 -4.62 5.37 -13.77
N GLU A 42 -3.33 5.10 -13.93
CA GLU A 42 -2.27 5.71 -13.12
C GLU A 42 -2.23 7.22 -13.30
N ALA A 43 -2.32 7.71 -14.55
CA ALA A 43 -2.36 9.14 -14.83
C ALA A 43 -3.60 9.82 -14.22
N ALA A 44 -4.76 9.17 -14.27
CA ALA A 44 -5.99 9.68 -13.67
C ALA A 44 -5.90 9.72 -12.13
N ASP A 45 -5.31 8.70 -11.51
CA ASP A 45 -5.13 8.66 -10.05
C ASP A 45 -4.10 9.71 -9.60
N ASN A 46 -2.99 9.85 -10.30
CA ASN A 46 -2.00 10.90 -10.04
C ASN A 46 -2.62 12.31 -10.15
N ALA A 47 -3.42 12.57 -11.20
CA ALA A 47 -4.09 13.86 -11.36
C ALA A 47 -5.09 14.15 -10.22
N ARG A 48 -5.78 13.11 -9.72
CA ARG A 48 -6.66 13.22 -8.56
C ARG A 48 -5.87 13.53 -7.29
N TRP A 49 -4.73 12.87 -7.07
CA TRP A 49 -3.85 13.15 -5.94
C TRP A 49 -3.29 14.57 -6.00
N ASP A 50 -2.84 15.03 -7.17
CA ASP A 50 -2.38 16.40 -7.38
C ASP A 50 -3.48 17.42 -7.02
N GLU A 51 -4.72 17.18 -7.48
CA GLU A 51 -5.84 18.03 -7.11
C GLU A 51 -6.07 18.05 -5.59
N LEU A 52 -6.12 16.87 -4.95
CA LEU A 52 -6.37 16.77 -3.51
C LEU A 52 -5.25 17.45 -2.71
N LEU A 53 -4.00 17.24 -3.08
CA LEU A 53 -2.83 17.82 -2.40
C LEU A 53 -2.64 19.31 -2.69
N SER A 54 -3.25 19.85 -3.75
CA SER A 54 -3.27 21.30 -4.00
C SER A 54 -4.25 22.07 -3.09
N ARG A 55 -5.17 21.37 -2.42
CA ARG A 55 -6.17 22.00 -1.55
C ARG A 55 -5.52 22.45 -0.24
N ALA A 56 -5.79 23.69 0.16
CA ALA A 56 -5.28 24.27 1.40
C ALA A 56 -5.63 23.44 2.65
N GLU A 57 -6.80 22.78 2.66
CA GLU A 57 -7.20 21.90 3.75
C GLU A 57 -6.29 20.67 3.86
N SER A 58 -5.96 20.02 2.74
CA SER A 58 -5.05 18.88 2.69
C SER A 58 -3.65 19.26 3.14
N ILE A 59 -3.15 20.42 2.68
CA ILE A 59 -1.84 20.94 3.10
C ILE A 59 -1.82 21.13 4.61
N ARG A 60 -2.85 21.78 5.19
CA ARG A 60 -2.95 21.99 6.64
C ARG A 60 -2.92 20.67 7.43
N VAL A 61 -3.67 19.66 6.98
CA VAL A 61 -3.69 18.35 7.64
C VAL A 61 -2.31 17.67 7.57
N LEU A 62 -1.64 17.73 6.41
CA LEU A 62 -0.30 17.16 6.25
C LEU A 62 0.75 17.89 7.10
N GLU A 63 0.65 19.22 7.22
CA GLU A 63 1.49 20.00 8.12
C GLU A 63 1.26 19.62 9.59
N GLU A 64 0.00 19.44 10.01
CA GLU A 64 -0.35 18.97 11.36
C GLU A 64 0.22 17.58 11.63
N TRP A 65 0.08 16.64 10.70
CA TRP A 65 0.65 15.29 10.82
C TRP A 65 2.17 15.30 10.83
N GLY A 66 2.80 16.12 9.99
CA GLY A 66 4.25 16.28 9.99
C GLY A 66 4.78 16.84 11.30
N ALA A 67 4.10 17.85 11.86
CA ALA A 67 4.46 18.41 13.17
C ALA A 67 4.31 17.39 14.30
N GLN A 68 3.24 16.59 14.27
CA GLN A 68 3.03 15.52 15.26
C GLN A 68 4.10 14.43 15.14
N ALA A 69 4.42 13.99 13.92
CA ALA A 69 5.43 12.96 13.70
C ALA A 69 6.82 13.40 14.20
N LEU A 70 7.19 14.67 13.99
CA LEU A 70 8.42 15.24 14.55
C LEU A 70 8.39 15.29 16.08
N ALA A 71 7.27 15.69 16.67
CA ALA A 71 7.11 15.71 18.12
C ALA A 71 7.19 14.31 18.73
N ASP A 72 6.61 13.30 18.07
CA ASP A 72 6.67 11.90 18.50
C ASP A 72 8.10 11.35 18.41
N ASP A 73 8.85 11.71 17.37
CA ASP A 73 10.27 11.34 17.22
C ASP A 73 11.13 11.99 18.32
N GLU A 74 10.95 13.29 18.56
CA GLU A 74 11.64 14.00 19.65
C GLU A 74 11.31 13.43 21.04
N ALA A 75 10.09 12.91 21.22
CA ALA A 75 9.65 12.26 22.44
C ALA A 75 10.09 10.80 22.57
N GLY A 76 10.74 10.22 21.54
CA GLY A 76 11.14 8.81 21.51
C GLY A 76 9.96 7.84 21.42
N LEU A 77 8.81 8.31 20.92
CA LEU A 77 7.59 7.51 20.75
C LEU A 77 7.53 6.78 19.39
N THR A 78 8.56 6.97 18.56
CA THR A 78 8.68 6.33 17.24
C THR A 78 9.19 4.88 17.32
N GLU A 79 9.73 4.44 18.47
CA GLU A 79 10.22 3.07 18.68
C GLU A 79 9.09 2.05 18.98
N ASP A 80 7.86 2.50 19.29
CA ASP A 80 6.69 1.63 19.55
C ASP A 80 5.95 1.17 18.26
N LEU A 81 6.53 1.44 17.08
CA LEU A 81 6.05 0.91 15.79
C LEU A 81 6.85 -0.33 15.35
N ASP A 82 7.33 -1.14 16.30
CA ASP A 82 7.85 -2.47 15.99
C ASP A 82 6.66 -3.47 16.01
N PRO A 83 6.27 -4.05 14.86
CA PRO A 83 5.18 -5.03 14.80
C PRO A 83 5.45 -6.29 15.64
N ASP A 84 6.67 -6.52 16.11
CA ASP A 84 7.02 -7.62 17.01
C ASP A 84 6.83 -7.28 18.51
N THR A 85 6.59 -6.01 18.87
CA THR A 85 6.38 -5.56 20.27
C THR A 85 4.96 -5.07 20.58
N LEU A 86 4.07 -5.01 19.58
CA LEU A 86 2.63 -4.71 19.72
C LEU A 86 1.78 -5.90 20.20
#